data_AF-A0A7Y3J0R5-F1
#
_entry.id   AF-A0A7Y3J0R5-F1
#
_cell.length_a   1.000
_cell.length_b   1.000
_cell.length_c   1.000
_cell.angle_alpha   90.00
_cell.angle_beta   90.00
_cell.angle_gamma   90.00
#
_symmetry.space_group_name_H-M   'P 1'
#
loop_
_entity.id
_entity.type
_entity.pdbx_description
1 polymer ?
#
loop_
_entity_poly.entity_id
_entity_poly.type
_entity_poly.pdbx_seq_one_letter_code
_entity_poly.pdbx_strand_id
1 'polypeptide(L)'
;MLTRNSDILTLVDRLSEHYRLNVASQYLRPAFFRLDVSRQDWDHIETVAEKHVLYRQQGWHLDELYACLLSLARFIHKARRQIVPDARSVALGNLRENGPDKKIKAEMSAANFGSNLGLMASMVLELFQRCKDEEASLAPGVVPAWKKDPAMSQLSELLAP
;
A
#
# COMPACT_ATOMS: atom_id res chain seq x y z
N MET A 1 -12.42 4.42 -15.73
CA MET A 1 -13.00 5.79 -15.80
C MET A 1 -11.98 6.77 -15.24
N LEU A 2 -11.81 7.97 -15.82
CA LEU A 2 -10.78 8.91 -15.39
C LEU A 2 -11.32 9.85 -14.29
N THR A 3 -10.59 10.00 -13.18
CA THR A 3 -10.89 10.96 -12.11
C THR A 3 -9.72 11.92 -11.88
N ARG A 4 -10.05 13.17 -11.55
CA ARG A 4 -9.12 14.21 -11.09
C ARG A 4 -9.50 14.74 -9.70
N ASN A 5 -10.25 13.93 -8.95
CA ASN A 5 -10.73 14.31 -7.63
C ASN A 5 -9.53 14.57 -6.69
N SER A 6 -9.47 15.78 -6.15
CA SER A 6 -8.38 16.25 -5.29
C SER A 6 -8.21 15.42 -4.02
N ASP A 7 -9.31 14.90 -3.47
CA ASP A 7 -9.28 14.10 -2.24
C ASP A 7 -8.64 12.75 -2.50
N ILE A 8 -8.98 12.11 -3.63
CA ILE A 8 -8.36 10.86 -4.08
C ILE A 8 -6.86 11.08 -4.31
N LEU A 9 -6.48 12.14 -5.04
CA LEU A 9 -5.08 12.46 -5.31
C LEU A 9 -4.29 12.71 -4.00
N THR A 10 -4.87 13.45 -3.07
CA THR A 10 -4.26 13.73 -1.77
C THR A 10 -4.11 12.46 -0.92
N LEU A 11 -5.08 11.55 -0.95
CA LEU A 11 -4.98 10.27 -0.26
C LEU A 11 -3.88 9.38 -0.86
N VAL A 12 -3.75 9.36 -2.19
CA VAL A 12 -2.65 8.65 -2.87
C VAL A 12 -1.30 9.23 -2.47
N ASP A 13 -1.16 10.57 -2.45
CA ASP A 13 0.07 11.24 -2.01
C ASP A 13 0.44 10.85 -0.56
N ARG A 14 -0.54 10.90 0.36
CA ARG A 14 -0.34 10.50 1.76
C ARG A 14 0.04 9.03 1.89
N LEU A 15 -0.61 8.15 1.13
CA LEU A 15 -0.36 6.70 1.15
C LEU A 15 1.06 6.39 0.67
N SER A 16 1.48 7.05 -0.41
CA SER A 16 2.83 6.99 -0.94
C SER A 16 3.89 7.44 0.08
N GLU A 17 3.66 8.59 0.72
CA GLU A 17 4.55 9.10 1.74
C GLU A 17 4.65 8.15 2.94
N HIS A 18 3.52 7.66 3.44
CA HIS A 18 3.48 6.70 4.54
C HIS A 18 4.20 5.40 4.19
N TYR A 19 3.99 4.87 2.98
CA TYR A 19 4.70 3.68 2.52
C TYR A 19 6.22 3.88 2.57
N ARG A 20 6.73 4.98 1.97
CA ARG A 20 8.18 5.22 1.87
C ARG A 20 8.83 5.50 3.22
N LEU A 21 8.18 6.27 4.09
CA LEU A 21 8.77 6.68 5.36
C LEU A 21 8.64 5.62 6.46
N ASN A 22 7.53 4.88 6.49
CA ASN A 22 7.15 4.07 7.65
C ASN A 22 7.10 2.56 7.37
N VAL A 23 6.84 2.14 6.13
CA VAL A 23 6.68 0.72 5.75
C VAL A 23 7.93 0.19 5.06
N ALA A 24 8.32 0.81 3.95
CA ALA A 24 9.49 0.45 3.14
C ALA A 24 10.81 0.99 3.71
N SER A 25 10.97 0.95 5.03
CA SER A 25 12.20 1.39 5.69
C SER A 25 13.39 0.57 5.19
N GLN A 26 14.58 1.18 5.14
CA GLN A 26 15.79 0.51 4.68
C GLN A 26 16.13 -0.79 5.44
N TYR A 27 15.63 -0.93 6.68
CA TYR A 27 15.89 -2.09 7.53
C TYR A 27 14.94 -3.26 7.23
N LEU A 28 13.73 -2.98 6.72
CA LEU A 28 12.70 -3.99 6.45
C LEU A 28 12.51 -4.27 4.97
N ARG A 29 12.83 -3.31 4.08
CA ARG A 29 12.73 -3.46 2.62
C ARG A 29 13.40 -4.72 2.08
N PRO A 30 14.58 -5.18 2.56
CA PRO A 30 15.15 -6.44 2.08
C PRO A 30 14.29 -7.68 2.36
N ALA A 31 13.46 -7.68 3.42
CA ALA A 31 12.56 -8.80 3.67
C ALA A 31 11.40 -8.88 2.68
N PHE A 32 11.11 -7.81 1.94
CA PHE A 32 10.02 -7.79 0.98
C PHE A 32 10.28 -8.76 -0.18
N PHE A 33 11.55 -9.04 -0.50
CA PHE A 33 11.93 -10.05 -1.50
C PHE A 33 11.53 -11.48 -1.12
N ARG A 34 11.23 -11.74 0.15
CA ARG A 34 10.74 -13.04 0.62
C ARG A 34 9.23 -13.17 0.50
N LEU A 35 8.53 -12.06 0.25
CA LEU A 35 7.09 -12.10 0.05
C LEU A 35 6.82 -12.67 -1.34
N ASP A 36 5.94 -13.65 -1.38
CA ASP A 36 5.38 -14.20 -2.61
C ASP A 36 4.38 -13.18 -3.22
N VAL A 37 4.87 -12.05 -3.68
CA VAL A 37 4.07 -11.01 -4.35
C VAL A 37 4.40 -11.06 -5.83
N SER A 38 3.37 -11.14 -6.66
CA SER A 38 3.56 -11.23 -8.11
C SER A 38 4.27 -10.00 -8.65
N ARG A 39 4.97 -10.13 -9.78
CA ARG A 39 5.62 -8.98 -10.43
C ARG A 39 4.63 -7.86 -10.73
N GLN A 40 3.43 -8.22 -11.20
CA GLN A 40 2.37 -7.27 -11.49
C GLN A 40 1.92 -6.51 -10.23
N ASP A 41 1.77 -7.22 -9.10
CA ASP A 41 1.42 -6.55 -7.84
C ASP A 41 2.52 -5.57 -7.41
N TRP A 42 3.80 -5.93 -7.61
CA TRP A 42 4.91 -4.99 -7.35
C TRP A 42 4.88 -3.76 -8.25
N ASP A 43 4.61 -3.94 -9.54
CA ASP A 43 4.50 -2.82 -10.50
C ASP A 43 3.36 -1.86 -10.11
N HIS A 44 2.24 -2.39 -9.62
CA HIS A 44 1.14 -1.58 -9.09
C HIS A 44 1.50 -0.85 -7.79
N ILE A 45 2.20 -1.53 -6.86
CA ILE A 45 2.66 -0.91 -5.61
C ILE A 45 3.64 0.22 -5.93
N GLU A 46 4.57 0.01 -6.87
CA GLU A 46 5.51 1.04 -7.34
C GLU A 46 4.78 2.22 -8.00
N THR A 47 3.71 1.93 -8.74
CA THR A 47 2.86 2.95 -9.36
C THR A 47 2.29 3.91 -8.32
N VAL A 48 1.78 3.40 -7.20
CA VAL A 48 1.30 4.24 -6.08
C VAL A 48 2.45 4.87 -5.30
N ALA A 49 3.48 4.10 -4.96
CA ALA A 49 4.55 4.54 -4.06
C ALA A 49 5.51 5.55 -4.69
N GLU A 50 5.76 5.47 -5.99
CA GLU A 50 6.83 6.23 -6.65
C GLU A 50 6.32 7.01 -7.86
N LYS A 51 5.44 6.44 -8.68
CA LYS A 51 5.01 7.03 -9.96
C LYS A 51 3.73 7.87 -9.88
N HIS A 52 3.05 7.91 -8.72
CA HIS A 52 1.77 8.59 -8.53
C HIS A 52 1.78 10.08 -8.93
N VAL A 53 2.92 10.76 -8.77
CA VAL A 53 3.09 12.16 -9.18
C VAL A 53 2.85 12.39 -10.68
N LEU A 54 3.12 11.39 -11.52
CA LEU A 54 2.85 11.46 -12.97
C LEU A 54 1.34 11.56 -13.27
N TYR A 55 0.51 11.06 -12.35
CA TYR A 55 -0.94 11.03 -12.51
C TYR A 55 -1.64 12.31 -12.04
N ARG A 56 -0.93 13.25 -11.38
CA ARG A 56 -1.55 14.49 -10.88
C ARG A 56 -2.15 15.36 -11.99
N GLN A 57 -1.50 15.44 -13.15
CA GLN A 57 -1.96 16.29 -14.26
C GLN A 57 -3.01 15.59 -15.12
N GLN A 58 -2.80 14.30 -15.41
CA GLN A 58 -3.70 13.53 -16.28
C GLN A 58 -4.97 13.06 -15.55
N GLY A 59 -4.86 12.73 -14.26
CA GLY A 59 -5.89 12.03 -13.49
C GLY A 59 -5.61 10.53 -13.40
N TRP A 60 -6.35 9.84 -12.54
CA TRP A 60 -6.28 8.38 -12.39
C TRP A 60 -7.39 7.68 -13.13
N HIS A 61 -7.06 6.59 -13.81
CA HIS A 61 -8.05 5.61 -14.19
C HIS A 61 -8.46 4.82 -12.95
N LEU A 62 -9.73 4.89 -12.57
CA LEU A 62 -10.26 4.21 -11.37
C LEU A 62 -10.05 2.70 -11.40
N ASP A 63 -10.14 2.09 -12.58
CA ASP A 63 -9.83 0.69 -12.84
C ASP A 63 -8.37 0.33 -12.52
N GLU A 64 -7.41 1.16 -12.94
CA GLU A 64 -6.00 1.00 -12.57
C GLU A 64 -5.79 1.21 -11.06
N LEU A 65 -6.47 2.21 -10.48
CA LEU A 65 -6.37 2.49 -9.06
C LEU A 65 -6.92 1.33 -8.22
N TYR A 66 -8.04 0.71 -8.60
CA TYR A 66 -8.57 -0.48 -7.94
C TYR A 66 -7.57 -1.65 -7.97
N ALA A 67 -6.94 -1.91 -9.13
CA ALA A 67 -5.90 -2.92 -9.24
C ALA A 67 -4.73 -2.63 -8.28
N CYS A 68 -4.33 -1.36 -8.16
CA CYS A 68 -3.29 -0.94 -7.23
C CYS A 68 -3.68 -1.15 -5.76
N LEU A 69 -4.92 -0.81 -5.38
CA LEU A 69 -5.41 -1.00 -4.02
C LEU A 69 -5.45 -2.48 -3.63
N LEU A 70 -5.82 -3.35 -4.58
CA LEU A 70 -5.82 -4.79 -4.36
C LEU A 70 -4.40 -5.35 -4.17
N SER A 71 -3.44 -4.91 -4.99
CA SER A 71 -2.03 -5.31 -4.86
C SER A 71 -1.44 -4.85 -3.52
N LEU A 72 -1.78 -3.63 -3.08
CA LEU A 72 -1.41 -3.13 -1.75
C LEU A 72 -2.03 -3.94 -0.62
N ALA A 73 -3.31 -4.30 -0.72
CA ALA A 73 -3.98 -5.14 0.27
C ALA A 73 -3.32 -6.53 0.40
N ARG A 74 -2.98 -7.16 -0.74
CA ARG A 74 -2.23 -8.43 -0.77
C ARG A 74 -0.86 -8.30 -0.12
N PHE A 75 -0.13 -7.22 -0.42
CA PHE A 75 1.15 -6.94 0.21
C PHE A 75 1.02 -6.80 1.73
N ILE A 76 0.06 -5.99 2.21
CA ILE A 76 -0.17 -5.78 3.65
C ILE A 76 -0.47 -7.10 4.34
N HIS A 77 -1.38 -7.92 3.78
CA HIS A 77 -1.73 -9.23 4.32
C HIS A 77 -0.52 -10.16 4.43
N LYS A 78 0.28 -10.26 3.37
CA LYS A 78 1.48 -11.10 3.35
C LYS A 78 2.55 -10.57 4.31
N ALA A 79 2.77 -9.26 4.36
CA ALA A 79 3.74 -8.63 5.27
C ALA A 79 3.37 -8.84 6.75
N ARG A 80 2.08 -8.75 7.10
CA ARG A 80 1.58 -9.07 8.46
C ARG A 80 1.89 -10.50 8.87
N ARG A 81 1.72 -11.45 7.95
CA ARG A 81 1.90 -12.88 8.26
C ARG A 81 3.35 -13.35 8.22
N GLN A 82 4.16 -12.77 7.34
CA GLN A 82 5.49 -13.31 7.01
C GLN A 82 6.66 -12.44 7.51
N ILE A 83 6.42 -11.15 7.78
CA ILE A 83 7.48 -10.23 8.19
C ILE A 83 7.29 -9.76 9.62
N VAL A 84 6.07 -9.37 10.02
CA VAL A 84 5.80 -8.86 11.38
C VAL A 84 6.29 -9.80 12.49
N PRO A 85 6.09 -11.14 12.42
CA PRO A 85 6.55 -12.05 13.47
C PRO A 85 8.06 -11.98 13.71
N ASP A 86 8.84 -11.78 12.64
CA ASP A 86 10.30 -11.76 12.67
C ASP A 86 10.89 -10.37 12.43
N ALA A 87 10.07 -9.30 12.51
CA ALA A 87 10.46 -7.97 12.05
C ALA A 87 11.73 -7.45 12.74
N ARG A 88 11.89 -7.77 14.02
CA ARG A 88 13.09 -7.40 14.79
C ARG A 88 14.33 -8.13 14.29
N SER A 89 14.25 -9.44 14.07
CA SER A 89 15.35 -10.24 13.55
C SER A 89 15.77 -9.75 12.16
N VAL A 90 14.79 -9.49 11.29
CA VAL A 90 15.00 -8.91 9.95
C VAL A 90 15.71 -7.57 10.04
N ALA A 91 15.18 -6.63 10.82
CA ALA A 91 15.70 -5.27 10.87
C ALA A 91 17.13 -5.24 11.41
N LEU A 92 17.43 -6.04 12.43
CA LEU A 92 18.77 -6.13 13.02
C LEU A 92 19.74 -6.90 12.12
N GLY A 93 19.29 -7.96 11.44
CA GLY A 93 20.11 -8.73 10.50
C GLY A 93 20.54 -7.92 9.27
N ASN A 94 19.78 -6.89 8.90
CA ASN A 94 20.09 -5.98 7.79
C ASN A 94 20.99 -4.80 8.19
N LEU A 95 21.49 -4.74 9.43
CA LEU A 95 22.45 -3.72 9.84
C LEU A 95 23.80 -3.96 9.13
N ARG A 96 24.08 -3.15 8.11
CA ARG A 96 25.37 -3.17 7.38
C ARG A 96 26.52 -2.61 8.20
N GLU A 97 26.23 -1.77 9.20
CA GLU A 97 27.22 -1.12 10.06
C GLU A 97 26.72 -1.08 11.50
N ASN A 98 27.61 -1.38 12.44
CA ASN A 98 27.33 -1.32 13.86
C ASN A 98 27.48 0.13 14.36
N GLY A 99 26.35 0.82 14.51
CA GLY A 99 26.27 2.11 15.19
C GLY A 99 25.04 2.13 16.10
N PRO A 100 25.15 2.66 17.34
CA PRO A 100 24.05 2.66 18.31
C PRO A 100 22.78 3.32 17.74
N ASP A 101 22.92 4.43 17.01
CA ASP A 101 21.78 5.13 16.40
C ASP A 101 21.07 4.30 15.32
N LYS A 102 21.82 3.59 14.48
CA LYS A 102 21.25 2.73 13.43
C LYS A 102 20.50 1.55 14.03
N LYS A 103 21.06 0.96 15.10
CA LYS A 103 20.42 -0.11 15.85
C LYS A 103 19.09 0.35 16.44
N ILE A 104 19.07 1.50 17.11
CA ILE A 104 17.83 2.07 17.67
C ILE A 104 16.79 2.29 16.56
N LYS A 105 17.17 2.90 15.43
CA LYS A 105 16.26 3.11 14.30
C LYS A 105 15.72 1.80 13.71
N ALA A 106 16.55 0.76 13.63
CA ALA A 106 16.13 -0.57 13.17
C ALA A 106 15.13 -1.21 14.15
N GLU A 107 15.41 -1.15 15.46
CA GLU A 107 14.51 -1.67 16.49
C GLU A 107 13.17 -0.92 16.51
N MET A 108 13.19 0.41 16.41
CA MET A 108 11.97 1.21 16.30
C MET A 108 11.17 0.88 15.05
N SER A 109 11.84 0.72 13.90
CA SER A 109 11.18 0.35 12.65
C SER A 109 10.48 -1.00 12.77
N ALA A 110 11.14 -1.99 13.39
CA ALA A 110 10.56 -3.29 13.62
C ALA A 110 9.38 -3.25 14.61
N ALA A 111 9.53 -2.55 15.74
CA ALA A 111 8.49 -2.44 16.76
C ALA A 111 7.21 -1.78 16.22
N ASN A 112 7.37 -0.78 15.34
CA ASN A 112 6.25 -0.05 14.74
C ASN A 112 5.74 -0.64 13.42
N PHE A 113 6.37 -1.70 12.90
CA PHE A 113 6.03 -2.19 11.56
C PHE A 113 4.58 -2.67 11.45
N GLY A 114 4.10 -3.43 12.45
CA GLY A 114 2.73 -3.91 12.49
C GLY A 114 1.70 -2.78 12.54
N SER A 115 1.91 -1.76 13.39
CA SER A 115 1.02 -0.60 13.48
C SER A 115 1.07 0.26 12.22
N ASN A 116 2.24 0.41 11.59
CA ASN A 116 2.38 1.12 10.32
C ASN A 116 1.62 0.41 9.19
N LEU A 117 1.64 -0.93 9.13
CA LEU A 117 0.81 -1.70 8.21
C LEU A 117 -0.69 -1.58 8.53
N GLY A 118 -1.05 -1.44 9.81
CA GLY A 118 -2.41 -1.13 10.26
C GLY A 118 -2.91 0.19 9.68
N LEU A 119 -2.14 1.26 9.88
CA LEU A 119 -2.46 2.60 9.38
C LEU A 119 -2.54 2.62 7.85
N MET A 120 -1.60 1.95 7.18
CA MET A 120 -1.61 1.81 5.72
C MET A 120 -2.89 1.11 5.23
N ALA A 121 -3.35 0.06 5.91
CA ALA A 121 -4.58 -0.63 5.55
C ALA A 121 -5.81 0.27 5.67
N SER A 122 -5.89 1.09 6.73
CA SER A 122 -6.96 2.06 6.88
C SER A 122 -6.98 3.08 5.74
N MET A 123 -5.81 3.55 5.30
CA MET A 123 -5.69 4.48 4.17
C MET A 123 -6.11 3.83 2.84
N VAL A 124 -5.74 2.57 2.60
CA VAL A 124 -6.18 1.83 1.41
C VAL A 124 -7.71 1.66 1.41
N LEU A 125 -8.31 1.34 2.55
CA LEU A 125 -9.75 1.20 2.67
C LEU A 125 -10.48 2.53 2.47
N GLU A 126 -9.96 3.62 3.05
CA GLU A 126 -10.49 4.97 2.85
C GLU A 126 -10.45 5.35 1.36
N LEU A 127 -9.31 5.17 0.72
CA LEU A 127 -9.13 5.45 -0.71
C LEU A 127 -10.07 4.60 -1.57
N PHE A 128 -10.25 3.32 -1.25
CA PHE A 128 -11.20 2.45 -1.94
C PHE A 128 -12.63 3.00 -1.85
N GLN A 129 -13.06 3.43 -0.66
CA GLN A 129 -14.40 3.98 -0.48
C GLN A 129 -14.58 5.29 -1.26
N ARG A 130 -13.58 6.19 -1.24
CA ARG A 130 -13.61 7.42 -2.05
C ARG A 130 -13.69 7.15 -3.55
N CYS A 131 -12.96 6.14 -4.04
CA CYS A 131 -13.04 5.74 -5.44
C CYS A 131 -14.44 5.24 -5.81
N LYS A 132 -15.10 4.48 -4.93
CA LYS A 132 -16.48 4.00 -5.16
C LYS A 132 -17.47 5.15 -5.24
N ASP A 133 -17.35 6.12 -4.34
CA ASP A 133 -18.23 7.28 -4.28
C ASP A 133 -18.06 8.14 -5.54
N GLU A 134 -16.80 8.35 -5.96
CA GLU A 134 -16.45 9.04 -7.21
C GLU A 134 -17.01 8.30 -8.44
N GLU A 135 -16.82 6.97 -8.54
CA GLU A 135 -17.31 6.19 -9.67
C GLU A 135 -18.84 6.26 -9.78
N ALA A 136 -19.53 6.15 -8.65
CA ALA A 136 -20.99 6.26 -8.59
C ALA A 136 -21.50 7.63 -9.06
N SER A 137 -20.74 8.69 -8.78
CA SER A 137 -21.03 10.07 -9.22
C SER A 137 -20.77 10.27 -10.72
N LEU A 138 -19.65 9.75 -11.24
CA LEU A 138 -19.24 9.91 -12.63
C LEU A 138 -20.10 9.12 -13.63
N ALA A 139 -20.63 7.97 -13.21
CA ALA A 139 -21.37 7.08 -14.09
C ALA A 139 -22.55 6.40 -13.36
N PRO A 140 -23.59 7.16 -13.00
CA PRO A 140 -24.76 6.60 -12.34
C PRO A 140 -25.43 5.54 -13.23
N GLY A 141 -25.74 4.37 -12.65
CA GLY A 141 -26.41 3.27 -13.34
C GLY A 141 -25.48 2.35 -14.17
N VAL A 142 -24.19 2.68 -14.29
CA VAL A 142 -23.21 1.76 -14.90
C VAL A 142 -22.69 0.80 -13.83
N VAL A 143 -22.46 -0.47 -14.21
CA VAL A 143 -21.81 -1.43 -13.31
C VAL A 143 -20.40 -0.92 -12.98
N PRO A 144 -20.09 -0.63 -11.70
CA PRO A 144 -18.79 -0.11 -11.28
C PRO A 144 -17.64 -1.05 -11.64
N ALA A 145 -16.47 -0.51 -11.98
CA ALA A 145 -15.28 -1.27 -12.35
C ALA A 145 -14.87 -2.25 -11.24
N TRP A 146 -14.93 -1.81 -9.97
CA TRP A 146 -14.60 -2.67 -8.84
C TRP A 146 -15.51 -3.89 -8.68
N LYS A 147 -16.74 -3.87 -9.22
CA LYS A 147 -17.64 -5.05 -9.21
C LYS A 147 -17.33 -6.03 -10.34
N LYS A 148 -16.63 -5.59 -11.39
CA LYS A 148 -16.29 -6.43 -12.55
C LYS A 148 -15.10 -7.34 -12.27
N ASP A 149 -14.22 -6.94 -11.35
CA ASP A 149 -13.13 -7.78 -10.86
C ASP A 149 -13.58 -8.53 -9.59
N PRO A 150 -13.77 -9.86 -9.66
CA PRO A 150 -14.19 -10.65 -8.50
C PRO A 150 -13.19 -10.58 -7.34
N ALA A 151 -11.90 -10.36 -7.61
CA ALA A 151 -10.87 -10.33 -6.59
C ALA A 151 -11.01 -9.11 -5.65
N MET A 152 -11.69 -8.05 -6.10
CA MET A 152 -11.99 -6.89 -5.27
C MET A 152 -12.91 -7.21 -4.08
N SER A 153 -13.70 -8.29 -4.16
CA SER A 153 -14.52 -8.74 -3.03
C SER A 153 -13.68 -9.11 -1.80
N GLN A 154 -12.42 -9.50 -2.00
CA GLN A 154 -11.51 -9.91 -0.94
C GLN A 154 -10.76 -8.73 -0.29
N LEU A 155 -10.86 -7.51 -0.84
CA LEU A 155 -10.05 -6.37 -0.40
C LEU A 155 -10.22 -6.09 1.10
N SER A 156 -11.46 -6.01 1.59
CA SER A 156 -11.71 -5.75 3.01
C SER A 156 -11.21 -6.89 3.92
N GLU A 157 -11.28 -8.13 3.46
CA GLU A 157 -10.78 -9.30 4.21
C GLU A 157 -9.24 -9.27 4.30
N LEU A 158 -8.56 -8.94 3.20
CA LEU A 158 -7.10 -8.81 3.17
C LEU A 158 -6.57 -7.67 4.06
N LEU A 159 -7.39 -6.64 4.29
CA LEU A 159 -7.03 -5.49 5.11
C LEU A 159 -7.38 -5.66 6.60
N ALA A 160 -8.17 -6.68 6.94
CA ALA A 160 -8.52 -6.99 8.32
C ALA A 160 -7.26 -7.29 9.16
N PRO A 161 -7.22 -6.84 10.43
CA PRO A 161 -6.04 -6.93 11.29
C PRO A 161 -5.54 -8.37 11.51
#